data_AF-A0A258CTQ0-F1
#
_entry.id   AF-A0A258CTQ0-F1
#
_cell.length_a   1.000
_cell.length_b   1.000
_cell.length_c   1.000
_cell.angle_alpha   90.00
_cell.angle_beta   90.00
_cell.angle_gamma   90.00
#
_symmetry.space_group_name_H-M   'P 1'
#
loop_
_entity.id
_entity.type
_entity.pdbx_description
1 polymer ?
#
loop_
_entity_poly.entity_id
_entity_poly.type
_entity_poly.pdbx_seq_one_letter_code
_entity_poly.pdbx_strand_id
1 'polypeptide(L)'
;MRANRLRLALFALALSAAPVFAASDVAVEVKNESEPVLCAEKDNVTIKAISPEVRRFQIEAAHPAYIAGLIRDNWEADWTACDMTGDPVFAAVTPPRRVTFYESIEYWLVGYTFPTFWRPSDTTFKVGDRVEKGLHLVQLWKLGKDRSHELLVVYPQDGYWRARPMPPSQLAATAYGSSFLVGPIVQDGARPVVNIREIEFDPKTTSFKLSFKDGSNGTLKLEGVDENRMVLDVVLDRPVTGGNAFVALRSMYVTEGNNDVAHIAIREPGAKGWREEKLMPFTGGKATDIWMGRTTHSRHNTSSPDMVFRNFSKDPNPPARADKK
;
A
#
# COMPACT_ATOMS: atom_id res chain seq x y z
N MET A 1 -56.16 2.33 -42.45
CA MET A 1 -55.29 1.47 -41.60
C MET A 1 -53.84 1.70 -41.98
N ARG A 2 -53.04 2.30 -41.08
CA ARG A 2 -51.58 2.06 -40.92
C ARG A 2 -51.11 2.88 -39.72
N ALA A 3 -50.93 2.18 -38.60
CA ALA A 3 -50.44 2.72 -37.35
C ALA A 3 -48.93 2.94 -37.46
N ASN A 4 -48.45 4.14 -37.14
CA ASN A 4 -47.02 4.40 -36.98
C ASN A 4 -46.73 4.52 -35.48
N ARG A 5 -46.14 3.47 -34.91
CA ARG A 5 -45.73 3.41 -33.50
C ARG A 5 -44.41 4.14 -33.33
N LEU A 6 -44.44 5.32 -32.71
CA LEU A 6 -43.23 6.02 -32.26
C LEU A 6 -42.70 5.29 -31.02
N ARG A 7 -41.53 4.65 -31.13
CA ARG A 7 -40.84 4.02 -30.00
C ARG A 7 -40.04 5.10 -29.26
N LEU A 8 -40.43 5.38 -28.02
CA LEU A 8 -39.68 6.19 -27.07
C LEU A 8 -38.49 5.37 -26.57
N ALA A 9 -37.26 5.79 -26.89
CA ALA A 9 -36.05 5.19 -26.33
C ALA A 9 -35.72 5.89 -25.01
N LEU A 10 -35.90 5.20 -23.88
CA LEU A 10 -35.33 5.64 -22.60
C LEU A 10 -33.83 5.34 -22.60
N PHE A 11 -33.01 6.40 -22.63
CA PHE A 11 -31.61 6.32 -22.23
C PHE A 11 -31.55 6.22 -20.71
N ALA A 12 -31.27 5.03 -20.19
CA ALA A 12 -30.88 4.86 -18.80
C ALA A 12 -29.43 5.36 -18.66
N LEU A 13 -29.26 6.52 -18.03
CA LEU A 13 -27.95 7.03 -17.62
C LEU A 13 -27.43 6.10 -16.51
N ALA A 14 -26.46 5.25 -16.82
CA ALA A 14 -25.71 4.52 -15.81
C ALA A 14 -24.86 5.53 -15.03
N LEU A 15 -25.34 5.94 -13.85
CA LEU A 15 -24.49 6.65 -12.90
C LEU A 15 -23.43 5.68 -12.41
N SER A 16 -22.20 5.88 -12.87
CA SER A 16 -21.01 5.30 -12.26
C SER A 16 -20.98 5.71 -10.79
N ALA A 17 -21.26 4.77 -9.89
CA ALA A 17 -21.12 5.00 -8.46
C ALA A 17 -19.63 5.20 -8.15
N ALA A 18 -19.19 6.46 -8.06
CA ALA A 18 -17.92 6.76 -7.46
C ALA A 18 -17.96 6.31 -5.99
N PRO A 19 -16.90 5.69 -5.45
CA PRO A 19 -16.85 5.33 -4.04
C PRO A 19 -17.04 6.60 -3.19
N VAL A 20 -18.05 6.57 -2.32
CA VAL A 20 -18.38 7.67 -1.41
C VAL A 20 -17.45 7.61 -0.20
N PHE A 21 -16.63 8.64 0.00
CA PHE A 21 -15.57 8.66 1.01
C PHE A 21 -15.99 9.37 2.30
N ALA A 22 -15.82 8.73 3.47
CA ALA A 22 -16.00 9.38 4.77
C ALA A 22 -14.99 10.53 4.97
N ALA A 23 -15.42 11.65 5.57
CA ALA A 23 -14.51 12.73 5.94
C ALA A 23 -13.64 12.31 7.14
N SER A 24 -12.34 12.63 7.12
CA SER A 24 -11.46 12.42 8.28
C SER A 24 -12.04 13.13 9.50
N ASP A 25 -12.44 12.39 10.52
CA ASP A 25 -12.89 12.94 11.82
C ASP A 25 -11.80 12.84 12.89
N VAL A 26 -10.67 12.21 12.57
CA VAL A 26 -9.48 12.12 13.41
C VAL A 26 -8.29 12.80 12.73
N ALA A 27 -7.59 13.64 13.49
CA ALA A 27 -6.26 14.12 13.13
C ALA A 27 -5.21 13.19 13.74
N VAL A 28 -4.19 12.84 12.97
CA VAL A 28 -3.11 11.94 13.39
C VAL A 28 -1.81 12.73 13.54
N GLU A 29 -0.96 12.29 14.44
CA GLU A 29 0.43 12.76 14.48
C GLU A 29 1.22 12.10 13.35
N VAL A 30 1.95 12.90 12.59
CA VAL A 30 2.86 12.46 11.54
C VAL A 30 4.27 12.64 12.05
N LYS A 31 5.04 11.56 12.08
CA LYS A 31 6.43 11.55 12.54
C LYS A 31 7.35 11.11 11.42
N ASN A 32 8.38 11.90 11.17
CA ASN A 32 9.47 11.56 10.27
C ASN A 32 10.62 10.93 11.05
N GLU A 33 10.96 9.69 10.72
CA GLU A 33 12.09 8.96 11.29
C GLU A 33 13.07 8.57 10.18
N SER A 34 13.13 9.36 9.11
CA SER A 34 14.03 9.13 7.99
C SER A 34 15.46 9.54 8.35
N GLU A 35 16.43 8.80 7.80
CA GLU A 35 17.86 9.07 7.98
C GLU A 35 18.56 9.23 6.62
N PRO A 36 19.57 10.09 6.48
CA PRO A 36 20.32 10.20 5.23
C PRO A 36 21.20 8.96 5.00
N VAL A 37 21.17 8.42 3.78
CA VAL A 37 22.03 7.29 3.35
C VAL A 37 22.54 7.52 1.94
N LEU A 38 23.51 6.71 1.52
CA LEU A 38 24.04 6.69 0.15
C LEU A 38 23.54 5.50 -0.67
N CYS A 39 23.08 4.44 0.00
CA CYS A 39 22.60 3.20 -0.61
C CYS A 39 21.15 3.35 -1.08
N ALA A 40 20.89 3.05 -2.34
CA ALA A 40 19.55 3.10 -2.90
C ALA A 40 18.66 1.91 -2.46
N GLU A 41 19.25 0.74 -2.24
CA GLU A 41 18.52 -0.46 -1.80
C GLU A 41 18.19 -0.49 -0.30
N LYS A 42 18.65 0.50 0.46
CA LYS A 42 18.32 0.64 1.88
C LYS A 42 17.10 1.53 2.02
N ASP A 43 16.03 0.97 2.57
CA ASP A 43 14.89 1.76 3.00
C ASP A 43 15.31 2.67 4.16
N ASN A 44 15.62 3.93 3.88
CA ASN A 44 16.04 4.93 4.87
C ASN A 44 14.95 5.95 5.18
N VAL A 45 13.85 5.94 4.44
CA VAL A 45 12.69 6.79 4.68
C VAL A 45 11.67 6.03 5.54
N THR A 46 11.24 6.67 6.63
CA THR A 46 10.17 6.17 7.50
C THR A 46 9.24 7.31 7.91
N ILE A 47 8.01 7.30 7.42
CA ILE A 47 6.96 8.24 7.82
C ILE A 47 5.88 7.48 8.57
N LYS A 48 5.67 7.80 9.85
CA LYS A 48 4.70 7.13 10.73
C LYS A 48 3.49 8.03 10.96
N ALA A 49 2.29 7.43 10.98
CA ALA A 49 1.10 8.08 11.50
C ALA A 49 0.65 7.40 12.81
N ILE A 50 0.44 8.23 13.84
CA ILE A 50 0.20 7.81 15.22
C ILE A 50 -1.12 8.41 15.69
N SER A 51 -1.99 7.58 16.26
CA SER A 51 -3.22 8.01 16.91
C SER A 51 -3.79 6.88 17.78
N PRO A 52 -4.19 7.17 19.02
CA PRO A 52 -4.86 6.19 19.89
C PRO A 52 -6.36 6.01 19.58
N GLU A 53 -6.87 6.67 18.53
CA GLU A 53 -8.31 6.68 18.21
C GLU A 53 -8.63 6.03 16.86
N VAL A 54 -7.70 6.03 15.90
CA VAL A 54 -7.96 5.55 14.54
C VAL A 54 -8.29 4.07 14.53
N ARG A 55 -9.41 3.75 13.89
CA ARG A 55 -9.90 2.39 13.61
C ARG A 55 -10.21 2.16 12.14
N ARG A 56 -10.34 3.21 11.33
CA ARG A 56 -10.47 3.07 9.87
C ARG A 56 -9.71 4.16 9.15
N PHE A 57 -9.14 3.82 8.00
CA PHE A 57 -8.46 4.77 7.12
C PHE A 57 -8.31 4.17 5.73
N GLN A 58 -7.79 4.98 4.80
CA GLN A 58 -7.48 4.53 3.44
C GLN A 58 -6.02 4.76 3.10
N ILE A 59 -5.51 3.85 2.27
CA ILE A 59 -4.23 3.98 1.60
C ILE A 59 -4.51 4.03 0.10
N GLU A 60 -4.08 5.08 -0.56
CA GLU A 60 -4.08 5.17 -2.02
C GLU A 60 -2.64 5.07 -2.53
N ALA A 61 -2.42 4.22 -3.52
CA ALA A 61 -1.22 4.25 -4.35
C ALA A 61 -1.65 4.82 -5.72
N ALA A 62 -1.10 5.96 -6.11
CA ALA A 62 -1.42 6.63 -7.37
C ALA A 62 -0.16 6.73 -8.23
N HIS A 63 -0.29 6.57 -9.55
CA HIS A 63 0.87 6.78 -10.40
C HIS A 63 1.41 8.20 -10.26
N PRO A 64 2.74 8.40 -10.39
CA PRO A 64 3.31 9.74 -10.33
C PRO A 64 2.75 10.62 -11.45
N ALA A 65 2.67 11.93 -11.22
CA ALA A 65 2.03 12.87 -12.15
C ALA A 65 2.57 12.84 -13.59
N TYR A 66 3.81 12.38 -13.78
CA TYR A 66 4.47 12.27 -15.09
C TYR A 66 4.25 10.93 -15.81
N ILE A 67 3.49 9.98 -15.23
CA ILE A 67 3.35 8.62 -15.75
C ILE A 67 2.86 8.56 -17.21
N ALA A 68 1.97 9.48 -17.60
CA ALA A 68 1.40 9.51 -18.95
C ALA A 68 2.47 9.77 -20.03
N GLY A 69 3.56 10.46 -19.68
CA GLY A 69 4.68 10.73 -20.57
C GLY A 69 5.82 9.70 -20.48
N LEU A 70 5.73 8.71 -19.58
CA LEU A 70 6.79 7.75 -19.36
C LEU A 70 6.78 6.67 -20.45
N ILE A 71 7.85 6.62 -21.26
CA ILE A 71 8.03 5.65 -22.35
C ILE A 71 8.83 4.43 -21.87
N ARG A 72 9.80 4.65 -20.98
CA ARG A 72 10.65 3.61 -20.40
C ARG A 72 10.68 3.78 -18.90
N ASP A 73 10.37 2.70 -18.21
CA ASP A 73 10.51 2.60 -16.76
C ASP A 73 11.86 1.97 -16.40
N ASN A 74 12.34 2.23 -15.18
CA ASN A 74 13.51 1.58 -14.61
C ASN A 74 13.19 1.08 -13.20
N TRP A 75 13.46 -0.20 -12.95
CA TRP A 75 13.33 -0.89 -11.67
C TRP A 75 14.53 -1.81 -11.41
N GLU A 76 15.65 -1.57 -12.10
CA GLU A 76 16.90 -2.27 -11.84
C GLU A 76 17.45 -1.87 -10.47
N ALA A 77 17.96 -2.86 -9.74
CA ALA A 77 18.56 -2.62 -8.43
C ALA A 77 19.84 -1.78 -8.54
N ASP A 78 19.98 -0.80 -7.66
CA ASP A 78 21.14 0.09 -7.52
C ASP A 78 21.89 -0.18 -6.22
N TRP A 79 22.81 -1.16 -6.28
CA TRP A 79 23.65 -1.56 -5.15
C TRP A 79 24.80 -0.59 -4.84
N THR A 80 24.84 0.58 -5.48
CA THR A 80 25.90 1.57 -5.26
C THR A 80 25.91 2.00 -3.80
N ALA A 81 27.08 1.92 -3.16
CA ALA A 81 27.30 2.29 -1.75
C ALA A 81 26.44 1.52 -0.74
N CYS A 82 25.95 0.34 -1.11
CA CYS A 82 25.19 -0.53 -0.22
C CYS A 82 26.09 -1.48 0.57
N ASP A 83 25.90 -1.51 1.89
CA ASP A 83 26.46 -2.50 2.79
C ASP A 83 25.32 -3.23 3.49
N MET A 84 25.10 -4.48 3.09
CA MET A 84 24.06 -5.37 3.63
C MET A 84 24.64 -6.44 4.55
N THR A 85 25.92 -6.35 4.92
CA THR A 85 26.61 -7.40 5.71
C THR A 85 26.06 -7.59 7.12
N GLY A 86 25.38 -6.58 7.67
CA GLY A 86 24.75 -6.61 8.99
C GLY A 86 23.34 -7.23 9.02
N ASP A 87 22.76 -7.57 7.88
CA ASP A 87 21.41 -8.14 7.83
C ASP A 87 21.40 -9.59 8.34
N PRO A 88 20.52 -9.95 9.29
CA PRO A 88 20.32 -11.34 9.66
C PRO A 88 19.93 -12.18 8.45
N VAL A 89 20.38 -13.43 8.43
CA VAL A 89 20.08 -14.38 7.35
C VAL A 89 19.56 -15.66 7.96
N PHE A 90 18.28 -15.94 7.75
CA PHE A 90 17.62 -17.18 8.18
C PHE A 90 17.43 -18.08 6.97
N ALA A 91 17.83 -19.35 7.09
CA ALA A 91 17.56 -20.35 6.08
C ALA A 91 16.06 -20.63 6.01
N ALA A 92 15.55 -20.82 4.80
CA ALA A 92 14.17 -21.20 4.62
C ALA A 92 13.89 -22.60 5.17
N VAL A 93 12.74 -22.73 5.84
CA VAL A 93 12.27 -24.03 6.37
C VAL A 93 11.92 -25.01 5.25
N THR A 94 11.62 -24.50 4.05
CA THR A 94 11.31 -25.29 2.86
C THR A 94 12.17 -24.85 1.68
N PRO A 95 12.48 -25.75 0.71
CA PRO A 95 13.19 -25.35 -0.49
C PRO A 95 12.52 -24.18 -1.22
N PRO A 96 13.29 -23.34 -1.93
CA PRO A 96 12.74 -22.25 -2.73
C PRO A 96 11.67 -22.77 -3.69
N ARG A 97 10.47 -22.18 -3.62
CA ARG A 97 9.33 -22.58 -4.45
C ARG A 97 8.47 -21.37 -4.80
N ARG A 98 7.78 -21.50 -5.92
CA ARG A 98 6.65 -20.66 -6.31
C ARG A 98 5.39 -21.51 -6.24
N VAL A 99 4.33 -21.00 -5.62
CA VAL A 99 3.04 -21.68 -5.52
C VAL A 99 1.91 -20.74 -5.87
N THR A 100 1.04 -21.13 -6.80
CA THR A 100 -0.29 -20.51 -6.92
C THR A 100 -1.21 -21.28 -5.98
N PHE A 101 -1.76 -20.59 -4.98
CA PHE A 101 -2.57 -21.23 -3.93
C PHE A 101 -4.02 -20.74 -3.89
N TYR A 102 -4.34 -19.74 -4.70
CA TYR A 102 -5.71 -19.35 -5.02
C TYR A 102 -5.75 -18.80 -6.44
N GLU A 103 -6.80 -19.13 -7.18
CA GLU A 103 -7.01 -18.68 -8.55
C GLU A 103 -8.51 -18.57 -8.84
N SER A 104 -8.89 -17.46 -9.45
CA SER A 104 -10.19 -17.22 -10.07
C SER A 104 -10.00 -16.55 -11.42
N ILE A 105 -11.10 -16.26 -12.12
CA ILE A 105 -11.06 -15.53 -13.39
C ILE A 105 -10.41 -14.16 -13.23
N GLU A 106 -10.67 -13.47 -12.11
CA GLU A 106 -10.25 -12.09 -11.93
C GLU A 106 -8.95 -11.97 -11.13
N TYR A 107 -8.69 -12.86 -10.16
CA TYR A 107 -7.56 -12.74 -9.24
C TYR A 107 -6.85 -14.07 -8.97
N TRP A 108 -5.55 -14.03 -8.73
CA TRP A 108 -4.78 -15.15 -8.18
C TRP A 108 -3.78 -14.70 -7.12
N LEU A 109 -3.52 -15.60 -6.16
CA LEU A 109 -2.49 -15.45 -5.16
C LEU A 109 -1.32 -16.37 -5.46
N VAL A 110 -0.13 -15.77 -5.57
CA VAL A 110 1.14 -16.46 -5.81
C VAL A 110 2.06 -16.24 -4.63
N GLY A 111 2.45 -17.33 -3.97
CA GLY A 111 3.38 -17.35 -2.84
C GLY A 111 4.77 -17.78 -3.26
N TYR A 112 5.79 -17.23 -2.60
CA TYR A 112 7.19 -17.54 -2.82
C TYR A 112 7.88 -17.92 -1.52
N THR A 113 8.76 -18.91 -1.61
CA THR A 113 9.83 -19.14 -0.64
C THR A 113 11.17 -18.90 -1.35
N PHE A 114 12.12 -18.33 -0.62
CA PHE A 114 13.45 -17.96 -1.10
C PHE A 114 14.48 -18.81 -0.35
N PRO A 115 15.75 -18.92 -0.78
CA PRO A 115 16.76 -19.68 -0.05
C PRO A 115 16.94 -19.16 1.38
N THR A 116 16.90 -17.84 1.54
CA THR A 116 17.06 -17.16 2.82
C THR A 116 16.10 -15.98 2.92
N PHE A 117 15.84 -15.54 4.15
CA PHE A 117 15.12 -14.31 4.45
C PHE A 117 15.67 -13.68 5.74
N TRP A 118 15.38 -12.40 5.97
CA TRP A 118 15.95 -11.68 7.13
C TRP A 118 15.20 -11.94 8.45
N ARG A 119 14.03 -12.60 8.40
CA ARG A 119 13.29 -13.09 9.56
C ARG A 119 12.86 -14.55 9.38
N PRO A 120 12.57 -15.28 10.47
CA PRO A 120 11.85 -16.55 10.40
C PRO A 120 10.48 -16.41 9.74
N SER A 121 10.08 -17.42 8.98
CA SER A 121 8.85 -17.43 8.17
C SER A 121 7.66 -18.08 8.88
N ASP A 122 7.24 -17.51 10.00
CA ASP A 122 6.27 -18.13 10.92
C ASP A 122 4.80 -17.80 10.61
N THR A 123 4.53 -16.71 9.90
CA THR A 123 3.16 -16.27 9.55
C THR A 123 2.52 -17.26 8.59
N THR A 124 1.28 -17.67 8.90
CA THR A 124 0.47 -18.52 8.03
C THR A 124 -0.34 -17.69 7.04
N PHE A 125 -0.58 -18.23 5.85
CA PHE A 125 -1.45 -17.62 4.86
C PHE A 125 -2.60 -18.56 4.53
N LYS A 126 -3.84 -18.07 4.60
CA LYS A 126 -5.05 -18.89 4.46
C LYS A 126 -5.96 -18.37 3.35
N VAL A 127 -6.57 -19.30 2.61
CA VAL A 127 -7.69 -19.04 1.68
C VAL A 127 -8.69 -20.19 1.77
N GLY A 128 -9.88 -19.93 2.30
CA GLY A 128 -10.83 -21.01 2.60
C GLY A 128 -10.20 -22.06 3.52
N ASP A 129 -10.22 -23.33 3.14
CA ASP A 129 -9.61 -24.40 3.93
C ASP A 129 -8.10 -24.59 3.65
N ARG A 130 -7.54 -23.89 2.66
CA ARG A 130 -6.13 -24.01 2.29
C ARG A 130 -5.27 -23.12 3.18
N VAL A 131 -4.22 -23.72 3.76
CA VAL A 131 -3.23 -23.02 4.57
C VAL A 131 -1.84 -23.24 3.98
N GLU A 132 -1.17 -22.15 3.63
CA GLU A 132 0.24 -22.12 3.25
C GLU A 132 1.08 -21.63 4.43
N LYS A 133 2.29 -22.23 4.56
CA LYS A 133 3.27 -21.89 5.59
C LYS A 133 4.61 -21.57 4.95
N GLY A 134 5.42 -20.78 5.64
CA GLY A 134 6.79 -20.48 5.24
C GLY A 134 6.92 -19.57 4.02
N LEU A 135 5.85 -18.89 3.59
CA LEU A 135 5.89 -17.96 2.46
C LEU A 135 6.63 -16.68 2.88
N HIS A 136 7.68 -16.31 2.16
CA HIS A 136 8.39 -15.04 2.38
C HIS A 136 7.71 -13.87 1.70
N LEU A 137 7.01 -14.14 0.58
CA LEU A 137 6.37 -13.13 -0.24
C LEU A 137 5.07 -13.71 -0.81
N VAL A 138 3.98 -12.93 -0.78
CA VAL A 138 2.71 -13.25 -1.44
C VAL A 138 2.30 -12.10 -2.34
N GLN A 139 1.88 -12.44 -3.55
CA GLN A 139 1.45 -11.51 -4.58
C GLN A 139 -0.03 -11.70 -4.87
N LEU A 140 -0.78 -10.60 -4.91
CA LEU A 140 -2.09 -10.53 -5.54
C LEU A 140 -1.93 -10.02 -6.96
N TRP A 141 -2.44 -10.81 -7.88
CA TRP A 141 -2.51 -10.46 -9.29
C TRP A 141 -3.95 -10.32 -9.73
N LYS A 142 -4.18 -9.50 -10.76
CA LYS A 142 -5.48 -9.24 -11.36
C LYS A 142 -5.43 -9.43 -12.87
N LEU A 143 -6.49 -9.99 -13.44
CA LEU A 143 -6.69 -10.00 -14.89
C LEU A 143 -6.99 -8.58 -15.40
N GLY A 144 -6.12 -8.06 -16.26
CA GLY A 144 -6.35 -6.85 -17.04
C GLY A 144 -7.00 -7.15 -18.40
N LYS A 145 -7.10 -6.12 -19.24
CA LYS A 145 -7.67 -6.24 -20.60
C LYS A 145 -6.76 -7.05 -21.53
N ASP A 146 -5.45 -6.96 -21.33
CA ASP A 146 -4.42 -7.54 -22.19
C ASP A 146 -3.70 -8.72 -21.54
N ARG A 147 -3.40 -8.61 -20.24
CA ARG A 147 -2.66 -9.60 -19.47
C ARG A 147 -2.98 -9.53 -17.99
N SER A 148 -2.42 -10.48 -17.27
CA SER A 148 -2.34 -10.54 -15.81
C SER A 148 -1.35 -9.50 -15.27
N HIS A 149 -1.77 -8.68 -14.33
CA HIS A 149 -0.95 -7.66 -13.67
C HIS A 149 -0.80 -7.97 -12.19
N GLU A 150 0.42 -7.92 -11.69
CA GLU A 150 0.72 -8.06 -10.27
C GLU A 150 0.54 -6.69 -9.60
N LEU A 151 -0.26 -6.60 -8.54
CA LEU A 151 -0.76 -5.31 -8.05
C LEU A 151 -0.44 -5.03 -6.58
N LEU A 152 -0.45 -6.07 -5.75
CA LEU A 152 -0.20 -5.94 -4.32
C LEU A 152 0.72 -7.06 -3.87
N VAL A 153 1.74 -6.74 -3.09
CA VAL A 153 2.67 -7.70 -2.50
C VAL A 153 2.67 -7.52 -1.00
N VAL A 154 2.77 -8.62 -0.26
CA VAL A 154 3.07 -8.63 1.17
C VAL A 154 4.25 -9.55 1.46
N TYR A 155 5.12 -9.09 2.35
CA TYR A 155 6.12 -9.90 3.04
C TYR A 155 5.51 -10.26 4.41
N PRO A 156 4.90 -11.45 4.57
CA PRO A 156 4.02 -11.71 5.72
C PRO A 156 4.71 -11.59 7.07
N GLN A 157 6.02 -11.83 7.06
CA GLN A 157 6.84 -12.02 8.25
C GLN A 157 7.30 -10.71 8.87
N ASP A 158 7.43 -9.63 8.08
CA ASP A 158 7.77 -8.29 8.55
C ASP A 158 6.63 -7.28 8.39
N GLY A 159 5.58 -7.64 7.63
CA GLY A 159 4.39 -6.84 7.43
C GLY A 159 4.55 -5.72 6.42
N TYR A 160 5.57 -5.77 5.56
CA TYR A 160 5.74 -4.80 4.47
C TYR A 160 4.80 -5.15 3.33
N TRP A 161 4.00 -4.16 2.93
CA TRP A 161 3.13 -4.24 1.76
C TRP A 161 3.64 -3.30 0.68
N ARG A 162 3.49 -3.69 -0.58
CA ARG A 162 3.79 -2.83 -1.73
C ARG A 162 2.58 -2.84 -2.67
N ALA A 163 2.07 -1.66 -2.99
CA ALA A 163 0.91 -1.47 -3.85
C ALA A 163 1.32 -0.73 -5.11
N ARG A 164 0.74 -1.10 -6.26
CA ARG A 164 0.82 -0.30 -7.48
C ARG A 164 -0.50 -0.35 -8.25
N PRO A 165 -0.89 0.73 -8.96
CA PRO A 165 -2.04 0.71 -9.85
C PRO A 165 -1.82 -0.23 -11.03
N MET A 166 -2.86 -0.47 -11.84
CA MET A 166 -2.67 -1.10 -13.15
C MET A 166 -1.75 -0.21 -13.99
N PRO A 167 -0.82 -0.77 -14.78
CA PRO A 167 0.02 0.03 -15.64
C PRO A 167 -0.85 0.75 -16.69
N PRO A 168 -0.50 2.00 -17.07
CA PRO A 168 -1.15 2.66 -18.19
C PRO A 168 -0.83 1.93 -19.51
N SER A 169 -1.67 2.10 -20.53
CA SER A 169 -1.62 1.30 -21.77
C SER A 169 -0.27 1.25 -22.49
N GLN A 170 0.57 2.27 -22.35
CA GLN A 170 1.89 2.35 -22.98
C GLN A 170 2.99 1.58 -22.21
N LEU A 171 2.72 1.13 -20.98
CA LEU A 171 3.65 0.38 -20.15
C LEU A 171 3.15 -1.05 -19.93
N ALA A 172 4.05 -2.03 -20.02
CA ALA A 172 3.72 -3.42 -19.73
C ALA A 172 3.59 -3.71 -18.23
N ALA A 173 4.28 -2.93 -17.40
CA ALA A 173 4.30 -3.00 -15.94
C ALA A 173 4.79 -1.67 -15.38
N THR A 174 4.55 -1.45 -14.09
CA THR A 174 5.12 -0.34 -13.31
C THR A 174 5.86 -0.88 -12.07
N ALA A 175 6.77 -0.09 -11.54
CA ALA A 175 7.49 -0.39 -10.31
C ALA A 175 6.57 -0.28 -9.08
N TYR A 176 6.96 -0.92 -7.98
CA TYR A 176 6.33 -0.72 -6.67
C TYR A 176 6.91 0.47 -5.92
N GLY A 177 8.24 0.60 -5.92
CA GLY A 177 8.99 1.45 -5.02
C GLY A 177 8.60 1.32 -3.55
N SER A 178 7.90 2.33 -3.03
CA SER A 178 7.61 2.45 -1.59
C SER A 178 6.78 1.29 -1.02
N SER A 179 7.12 0.90 0.20
CA SER A 179 6.33 -0.02 1.02
C SER A 179 5.45 0.76 2.02
N PHE A 180 4.40 0.11 2.50
CA PHE A 180 3.62 0.57 3.65
C PHE A 180 3.44 -0.57 4.67
N LEU A 181 3.21 -0.18 5.92
CA LEU A 181 2.91 -1.09 7.03
C LEU A 181 1.54 -0.73 7.61
N VAL A 182 0.76 -1.73 8.03
CA VAL A 182 -0.57 -1.57 8.63
C VAL A 182 -0.71 -2.45 9.87
N GLY A 183 -1.12 -1.86 10.99
CA GLY A 183 -1.32 -2.54 12.26
C GLY A 183 -0.41 -2.01 13.36
N PRO A 184 -0.23 -2.75 14.47
CA PRO A 184 0.67 -2.35 15.54
C PRO A 184 2.13 -2.40 15.07
N ILE A 185 2.70 -1.24 14.73
CA ILE A 185 4.09 -1.14 14.25
C ILE A 185 5.03 -1.09 15.45
N VAL A 186 6.00 -1.99 15.47
CA VAL A 186 7.06 -2.05 16.48
C VAL A 186 8.42 -1.98 15.81
N GLN A 187 9.47 -1.66 16.58
CA GLN A 187 10.84 -1.63 16.10
C GLN A 187 11.51 -3.01 16.32
N ASP A 188 12.09 -3.57 15.26
CA ASP A 188 12.92 -4.79 15.31
C ASP A 188 14.29 -4.47 14.69
N GLY A 189 15.28 -4.23 15.56
CA GLY A 189 16.58 -3.66 15.15
C GLY A 189 16.41 -2.31 14.47
N ALA A 190 16.92 -2.18 13.25
CA ALA A 190 16.84 -0.95 12.45
C ALA A 190 15.53 -0.81 11.63
N ARG A 191 14.62 -1.80 11.69
CA ARG A 191 13.41 -1.83 10.84
C ARG A 191 12.13 -1.73 11.67
N PRO A 192 11.17 -0.86 11.30
CA PRO A 192 9.80 -1.02 11.75
C PRO A 192 9.24 -2.30 11.13
N VAL A 193 8.46 -3.06 11.90
CA VAL A 193 7.77 -4.28 11.47
C VAL A 193 6.35 -4.30 12.02
N VAL A 194 5.49 -5.07 11.37
CA VAL A 194 4.22 -5.52 11.93
C VAL A 194 4.29 -7.02 12.13
N ASN A 195 4.13 -7.44 13.38
CA ASN A 195 4.22 -8.85 13.74
C ASN A 195 2.88 -9.54 13.46
N ILE A 196 2.74 -10.13 12.28
CA ILE A 196 1.54 -10.82 11.84
C ILE A 196 1.63 -12.31 12.22
N ARG A 197 0.57 -12.86 12.81
CA ARG A 197 0.44 -14.31 13.07
C ARG A 197 -0.13 -15.04 11.86
N GLU A 198 -1.15 -14.47 11.26
CA GLU A 198 -1.91 -15.08 10.16
C GLU A 198 -2.49 -14.02 9.24
N ILE A 199 -2.48 -14.30 7.94
CA ILE A 199 -3.19 -13.54 6.91
C ILE A 199 -4.21 -14.47 6.27
N GLU A 200 -5.49 -14.09 6.29
CA GLU A 200 -6.57 -14.81 5.61
C GLU A 200 -7.12 -13.95 4.48
N PHE A 201 -7.05 -14.46 3.24
CA PHE A 201 -7.65 -13.79 2.10
C PHE A 201 -9.08 -14.28 1.90
N ASP A 202 -10.02 -13.34 1.82
CA ASP A 202 -11.41 -13.57 1.43
C ASP A 202 -11.63 -13.18 -0.04
N PRO A 203 -11.77 -14.16 -0.94
CA PRO A 203 -12.07 -13.94 -2.35
C PRO A 203 -13.33 -13.13 -2.63
N LYS A 204 -14.34 -13.21 -1.76
CA LYS A 204 -15.66 -12.59 -2.02
C LYS A 204 -15.60 -11.08 -1.89
N THR A 205 -14.76 -10.60 -0.98
CA THR A 205 -14.61 -9.18 -0.68
C THR A 205 -13.29 -8.60 -1.18
N THR A 206 -12.41 -9.45 -1.72
CA THR A 206 -11.01 -9.12 -2.07
C THR A 206 -10.31 -8.42 -0.90
N SER A 207 -10.36 -9.07 0.28
CA SER A 207 -9.81 -8.53 1.52
C SER A 207 -8.86 -9.50 2.19
N PHE A 208 -7.93 -8.93 2.95
CA PHE A 208 -6.94 -9.63 3.76
C PHE A 208 -7.24 -9.35 5.22
N LYS A 209 -7.74 -10.35 5.94
CA LYS A 209 -7.86 -10.31 7.38
C LYS A 209 -6.49 -10.58 7.99
N LEU A 210 -6.04 -9.67 8.85
CA LEU A 210 -4.75 -9.71 9.52
C LEU A 210 -4.97 -10.04 10.99
N SER A 211 -4.41 -11.14 11.47
CA SER A 211 -4.34 -11.42 12.90
C SER A 211 -2.92 -11.16 13.39
N PHE A 212 -2.76 -10.22 14.31
CA PHE A 212 -1.46 -9.79 14.81
C PHE A 212 -1.02 -10.63 16.02
N LYS A 213 0.30 -10.66 16.30
CA LYS A 213 0.87 -11.41 17.43
C LYS A 213 0.49 -10.82 18.80
N ASP A 214 0.04 -9.58 18.87
CA ASP A 214 -0.46 -8.94 20.10
C ASP A 214 -1.94 -9.28 20.42
N GLY A 215 -2.56 -10.13 19.59
CA GLY A 215 -3.96 -10.55 19.71
C GLY A 215 -4.98 -9.62 19.05
N SER A 216 -4.57 -8.47 18.53
CA SER A 216 -5.45 -7.59 17.74
C SER A 216 -5.64 -8.08 16.31
N ASN A 217 -6.60 -7.49 15.60
CA ASN A 217 -6.90 -7.83 14.22
C ASN A 217 -7.13 -6.59 13.36
N GLY A 218 -6.88 -6.74 12.07
CA GLY A 218 -7.19 -5.76 11.06
C GLY A 218 -7.79 -6.41 9.82
N THR A 219 -8.31 -5.59 8.91
CA THR A 219 -8.72 -6.00 7.57
C THR A 219 -8.20 -4.96 6.61
N LEU A 220 -7.53 -5.41 5.55
CA LEU A 220 -7.10 -4.61 4.41
C LEU A 220 -7.91 -5.06 3.20
N LYS A 221 -8.80 -4.21 2.69
CA LYS A 221 -9.65 -4.51 1.55
C LYS A 221 -9.19 -3.75 0.31
N LEU A 222 -9.11 -4.43 -0.82
CA LEU A 222 -8.97 -3.78 -2.12
C LEU A 222 -10.32 -3.18 -2.52
N GLU A 223 -10.47 -1.86 -2.37
CA GLU A 223 -11.70 -1.16 -2.75
C GLU A 223 -11.79 -0.91 -4.25
N GLY A 224 -10.64 -0.67 -4.89
CA GLY A 224 -10.59 -0.46 -6.33
C GLY A 224 -9.18 -0.33 -6.85
N VAL A 225 -8.98 -0.72 -8.10
CA VAL A 225 -7.72 -0.56 -8.81
C VAL A 225 -7.96 -0.38 -10.30
N ASP A 226 -7.34 0.64 -10.87
CA ASP A 226 -7.40 0.98 -12.28
C ASP A 226 -6.05 1.53 -12.78
N GLU A 227 -6.04 2.04 -14.01
CA GLU A 227 -4.85 2.58 -14.68
C GLU A 227 -4.35 3.91 -14.07
N ASN A 228 -5.04 4.48 -13.08
CA ASN A 228 -4.67 5.71 -12.38
C ASN A 228 -4.21 5.44 -10.94
N ARG A 229 -4.96 4.62 -10.21
CA ARG A 229 -4.72 4.39 -8.77
C ARG A 229 -5.20 3.02 -8.28
N MET A 230 -4.64 2.60 -7.14
CA MET A 230 -5.16 1.57 -6.25
C MET A 230 -5.63 2.22 -4.94
N VAL A 231 -6.80 1.83 -4.45
CA VAL A 231 -7.33 2.24 -3.14
C VAL A 231 -7.54 1.02 -2.26
N LEU A 232 -6.95 1.07 -1.06
CA LEU A 232 -7.09 0.08 0.00
C LEU A 232 -7.84 0.71 1.17
N ASP A 233 -8.88 0.05 1.67
CA ASP A 233 -9.59 0.42 2.90
C ASP A 233 -9.10 -0.46 4.04
N VAL A 234 -8.75 0.18 5.15
CA VAL A 234 -8.18 -0.49 6.31
C VAL A 234 -9.12 -0.31 7.49
N VAL A 235 -9.47 -1.41 8.14
CA VAL A 235 -10.20 -1.41 9.42
C VAL A 235 -9.38 -2.14 10.47
N LEU A 236 -9.22 -1.54 11.64
CA LEU A 236 -8.61 -2.12 12.83
C LEU A 236 -9.71 -2.42 13.86
N ASP A 237 -9.68 -3.62 14.45
CA ASP A 237 -10.68 -4.02 15.43
C ASP A 237 -10.65 -3.15 16.69
N ARG A 238 -9.45 -2.69 17.07
CA ARG A 238 -9.17 -1.72 18.12
C ARG A 238 -8.09 -0.73 17.66
N PRO A 239 -8.03 0.48 18.23
CA PRO A 239 -6.96 1.41 17.91
C PRO A 239 -5.61 0.90 18.41
N VAL A 240 -4.53 1.33 17.75
CA VAL A 240 -3.15 1.08 18.20
C VAL A 240 -2.80 2.09 19.29
N THR A 241 -2.39 1.59 20.46
CA THR A 241 -2.10 2.42 21.64
C THR A 241 -0.61 2.35 22.03
N GLY A 242 -0.23 3.07 23.09
CA GLY A 242 1.16 3.06 23.58
C GLY A 242 2.14 3.91 22.76
N GLY A 243 1.64 4.83 21.94
CA GLY A 243 2.46 5.70 21.09
C GLY A 243 2.99 5.02 19.82
N ASN A 244 2.58 3.77 19.55
CA ASN A 244 2.94 3.07 18.33
C ASN A 244 2.14 3.60 17.13
N ALA A 245 2.77 3.57 15.96
CA ALA A 245 2.12 3.93 14.70
C ALA A 245 1.14 2.83 14.26
N PHE A 246 0.03 3.24 13.66
CA PHE A 246 -0.96 2.31 13.08
C PHE A 246 -0.77 2.10 11.57
N VAL A 247 -0.11 3.06 10.92
CA VAL A 247 0.32 2.99 9.52
C VAL A 247 1.67 3.69 9.37
N ALA A 248 2.50 3.19 8.47
CA ALA A 248 3.73 3.87 8.09
C ALA A 248 4.05 3.67 6.60
N LEU A 249 4.74 4.66 6.02
CA LEU A 249 5.49 4.52 4.78
C LEU A 249 6.91 4.07 5.12
N ARG A 250 7.44 3.14 4.33
CA ARG A 250 8.83 2.71 4.33
C ARG A 250 9.35 2.77 2.91
N SER A 251 10.41 3.53 2.68
CA SER A 251 10.87 3.83 1.32
C SER A 251 12.35 4.20 1.32
N MET A 252 12.87 4.61 0.16
CA MET A 252 14.24 5.05 -0.02
C MET A 252 14.35 6.46 -0.63
N TYR A 253 15.40 7.19 -0.21
CA TYR A 253 15.80 8.47 -0.76
C TYR A 253 17.32 8.65 -0.60
N VAL A 254 18.01 8.86 -1.73
CA VAL A 254 19.42 9.27 -1.75
C VAL A 254 19.55 10.72 -2.23
N THR A 255 18.89 11.05 -3.34
CA THR A 255 18.80 12.41 -3.88
C THR A 255 17.45 12.62 -4.59
N GLU A 256 17.15 13.86 -4.97
CA GLU A 256 15.97 14.21 -5.79
C GLU A 256 15.88 13.37 -7.09
N GLY A 257 17.01 12.97 -7.67
CA GLY A 257 17.05 12.12 -8.87
C GLY A 257 17.21 10.62 -8.59
N ASN A 258 17.33 10.20 -7.32
CA ASN A 258 17.50 8.80 -6.91
C ASN A 258 16.71 8.52 -5.62
N ASN A 259 15.42 8.25 -5.79
CA ASN A 259 14.47 8.02 -4.70
C ASN A 259 13.25 7.21 -5.17
N ASP A 260 12.52 6.63 -4.25
CA ASP A 260 11.15 6.14 -4.46
C ASP A 260 10.11 7.16 -3.98
N VAL A 261 10.53 8.09 -3.12
CA VAL A 261 9.76 9.21 -2.57
C VAL A 261 10.68 10.39 -2.25
N ALA A 262 10.28 11.63 -2.56
CA ALA A 262 11.11 12.83 -2.33
C ALA A 262 10.40 13.97 -1.59
N HIS A 263 9.08 14.02 -1.68
CA HIS A 263 8.25 15.09 -1.12
C HIS A 263 7.17 14.53 -0.22
N ILE A 264 6.72 15.38 0.70
CA ILE A 264 5.59 15.11 1.58
C ILE A 264 4.68 16.33 1.61
N ALA A 265 3.38 16.09 1.62
CA ALA A 265 2.39 17.11 1.83
C ALA A 265 1.41 16.63 2.90
N ILE A 266 1.05 17.49 3.85
CA ILE A 266 0.02 17.17 4.85
C ILE A 266 -1.12 18.19 4.81
N ARG A 267 -2.34 17.71 5.02
CA ARG A 267 -3.49 18.59 5.28
C ARG A 267 -3.74 18.67 6.77
N GLU A 268 -3.40 19.81 7.36
CA GLU A 268 -3.62 20.04 8.80
C GLU A 268 -5.12 20.19 9.12
N PRO A 269 -5.55 19.90 10.36
CA PRO A 269 -6.95 20.02 10.76
C PRO A 269 -7.50 21.44 10.53
N GLY A 270 -8.57 21.56 9.75
CA GLY A 270 -9.20 22.84 9.42
C GLY A 270 -8.43 23.70 8.42
N ALA A 271 -7.29 23.22 7.88
CA ALA A 271 -6.54 23.95 6.87
C ALA A 271 -7.30 24.00 5.53
N LYS A 272 -7.11 25.11 4.80
CA LYS A 272 -7.69 25.33 3.47
C LYS A 272 -6.82 24.80 2.33
N GLY A 273 -5.63 24.32 2.64
CA GLY A 273 -4.64 23.84 1.68
C GLY A 273 -3.67 22.86 2.32
N TRP A 274 -2.75 22.34 1.52
CA TRP A 274 -1.71 21.42 1.95
C TRP A 274 -0.45 22.19 2.35
N ARG A 275 0.22 21.72 3.41
CA ARG A 275 1.60 22.10 3.71
C ARG A 275 2.52 21.16 2.96
N GLU A 276 3.22 21.66 1.95
CA GLU A 276 4.11 20.91 1.07
C GLU A 276 5.58 21.15 1.43
N GLU A 277 6.35 20.08 1.59
CA GLU A 277 7.76 20.13 1.99
C GLU A 277 8.59 19.02 1.32
N LYS A 278 9.90 19.22 1.27
CA LYS A 278 10.84 18.12 0.98
C LYS A 278 10.78 17.11 2.11
N LEU A 279 10.84 15.82 1.77
CA LEU A 279 10.64 14.75 2.74
C LEU A 279 11.75 14.68 3.80
N MET A 280 13.03 14.77 3.40
CA MET A 280 14.13 14.62 4.34
C MET A 280 14.16 15.65 5.49
N PRO A 281 13.96 16.96 5.24
CA PRO A 281 13.94 17.95 6.32
C PRO A 281 12.59 18.07 7.06
N PHE A 282 11.54 17.37 6.62
CA PHE A 282 10.21 17.46 7.24
C PHE A 282 10.25 16.98 8.69
N THR A 283 9.82 17.82 9.64
CA THR A 283 9.96 17.55 11.08
C THR A 283 8.76 16.84 11.70
N GLY A 284 7.69 16.61 10.94
CA GLY A 284 6.42 16.06 11.45
C GLY A 284 5.31 17.11 11.58
N GLY A 285 4.17 16.72 12.12
CA GLY A 285 3.01 17.60 12.33
C GLY A 285 1.72 16.85 12.62
N LYS A 286 0.58 17.55 12.61
CA LYS A 286 -0.75 16.93 12.70
C LYS A 286 -1.43 16.95 11.34
N ALA A 287 -2.02 15.84 10.93
CA ALA A 287 -2.61 15.71 9.61
C ALA A 287 -3.97 14.99 9.64
N THR A 288 -4.83 15.36 8.70
CA THR A 288 -6.06 14.63 8.34
C THR A 288 -5.86 13.80 7.08
N ASP A 289 -4.82 14.13 6.30
CA ASP A 289 -4.40 13.48 5.07
C ASP A 289 -2.89 13.70 4.91
N ILE A 290 -2.20 12.70 4.37
CA ILE A 290 -0.75 12.65 4.20
C ILE A 290 -0.49 12.14 2.78
N TRP A 291 0.07 12.97 1.91
CA TRP A 291 0.58 12.57 0.60
C TRP A 291 2.10 12.49 0.66
N MET A 292 2.67 11.43 0.12
CA MET A 292 4.11 11.19 0.05
C MET A 292 4.43 10.71 -1.36
N GLY A 293 5.23 11.46 -2.10
CA GLY A 293 5.46 11.17 -3.51
C GLY A 293 6.63 11.93 -4.08
N ARG A 294 6.59 12.17 -5.39
CA ARG A 294 7.62 12.95 -6.08
C ARG A 294 7.10 13.67 -7.31
N THR A 295 7.78 14.75 -7.67
CA THR A 295 7.40 15.62 -8.80
C THR A 295 8.37 15.51 -9.97
N THR A 296 9.46 14.75 -9.82
CA THR A 296 10.51 14.59 -10.83
C THR A 296 10.82 13.12 -11.08
N HIS A 297 11.41 12.82 -12.24
CA HIS A 297 11.80 11.46 -12.59
C HIS A 297 12.97 10.99 -11.73
N SER A 298 12.81 9.84 -11.08
CA SER A 298 13.91 9.13 -10.43
C SER A 298 14.53 8.12 -11.37
N ARG A 299 15.85 7.92 -11.26
CA ARG A 299 16.55 6.81 -11.92
C ARG A 299 16.26 5.46 -11.26
N HIS A 300 15.71 5.42 -10.05
CA HIS A 300 15.35 4.21 -9.32
C HIS A 300 13.83 4.11 -9.20
N ASN A 301 13.27 2.94 -9.54
CA ASN A 301 11.83 2.69 -9.63
C ASN A 301 11.07 3.87 -10.26
N THR A 302 11.36 4.21 -11.52
CA THR A 302 10.93 5.48 -12.14
C THR A 302 9.42 5.71 -12.10
N SER A 303 8.61 4.65 -12.12
CA SER A 303 7.14 4.71 -11.96
C SER A 303 6.60 4.38 -10.55
N SER A 304 7.45 4.25 -9.53
CA SER A 304 7.03 4.11 -8.11
C SER A 304 5.85 5.07 -7.81
N PRO A 305 4.73 4.54 -7.28
CA PRO A 305 3.55 5.32 -6.98
C PRO A 305 3.78 6.34 -5.86
N ASP A 306 3.03 7.43 -5.93
CA ASP A 306 2.77 8.29 -4.79
C ASP A 306 1.82 7.57 -3.82
N MET A 307 2.05 7.74 -2.52
CA MET A 307 1.26 7.13 -1.45
C MET A 307 0.47 8.18 -0.69
N VAL A 308 -0.82 7.92 -0.46
CA VAL A 308 -1.70 8.80 0.32
C VAL A 308 -2.35 8.04 1.46
N PHE A 309 -2.17 8.52 2.69
CA PHE A 309 -2.93 8.08 3.86
C PHE A 309 -3.99 9.11 4.20
N ARG A 310 -5.26 8.72 4.25
CA ARG A 310 -6.38 9.66 4.43
C ARG A 310 -7.60 9.01 5.06
N ASN A 311 -8.65 9.81 5.26
CA ASN A 311 -9.96 9.38 5.76
C ASN A 311 -9.85 8.67 7.12
N PHE A 312 -8.98 9.20 8.00
CA PHE A 312 -8.79 8.65 9.34
C PHE A 312 -10.06 8.79 10.16
N SER A 313 -10.53 7.68 10.72
CA SER A 313 -11.72 7.66 11.55
C SER A 313 -11.61 6.77 12.77
N LYS A 314 -12.26 7.21 13.86
CA LYS A 314 -12.46 6.41 15.08
C LYS A 314 -13.61 5.41 14.95
N ASP A 315 -14.51 5.64 14.00
CA ASP A 315 -15.59 4.72 13.70
C ASP A 315 -15.10 3.70 12.66
N PRO A 316 -15.17 2.37 12.91
CA PRO A 316 -14.85 1.36 11.91
C PRO A 316 -15.87 1.33 10.76
N ASN A 317 -17.06 1.90 10.96
CA ASN A 317 -18.14 1.96 9.98
C ASN A 317 -18.67 3.40 9.85
N PRO A 318 -17.81 4.38 9.49
CA PRO A 318 -18.22 5.78 9.45
C PRO A 318 -19.30 5.95 8.36
N PRO A 319 -20.28 6.85 8.57
CA PRO A 319 -21.31 7.10 7.58
C PRO A 319 -20.69 7.58 6.26
N ALA A 320 -21.27 7.12 5.15
CA ALA A 320 -20.93 7.61 3.83
C ALA A 320 -21.14 9.14 3.80
N ARG A 321 -20.15 9.89 3.35
CA ARG A 321 -20.25 11.35 3.28
C ARG A 321 -21.38 11.74 2.34
N ALA A 322 -22.28 12.60 2.79
CA ALA A 322 -23.20 13.27 1.87
C ALA A 322 -22.35 14.17 0.97
N ASP A 323 -22.33 13.87 -0.33
CA ASP A 323 -21.79 14.78 -1.32
C ASP A 323 -22.56 16.09 -1.19
N LYS A 324 -21.89 17.14 -0.68
CA LYS A 324 -22.38 18.49 -0.88
C LYS A 324 -22.23 18.77 -2.37
N LYS A 325 -23.32 18.60 -3.11
CA LYS A 325 -23.49 19.09 -4.47
C LYS A 325 -23.13 20.57 -4.56
#